data_AF-A0A519YHE8-F1
#
_entry.id   AF-A0A519YHE8-F1
#
_cell.length_a   1.000
_cell.length_b   1.000
_cell.length_c   1.000
_cell.angle_alpha   90.00
_cell.angle_beta   90.00
_cell.angle_gamma   90.00
#
_symmetry.space_group_name_H-M   'P 1'
#
loop_
_entity.id
_entity.type
_entity.pdbx_description
1 polymer ?
#
loop_
_entity_poly.entity_id
_entity_poly.type
_entity_poly.pdbx_seq_one_letter_code
_entity_poly.pdbx_strand_id
1 'polypeptide(L)'
;MRTTTIFFAWSKPLNFFFVSLLLSLPQLVSAQSPNIVISQVYTAGGNANAAYNQDFVELFNRSTSPVAITGWTIQYASATGVFGNNC
;
A
#
# COMPACT_ATOMS: atom_id res chain seq x y z
N MET A 1 17.08 5.85 58.80
CA MET A 1 15.68 5.85 58.30
C MET A 1 15.73 5.35 56.86
N ARG A 2 15.60 4.04 56.61
CA ARG A 2 14.36 3.32 56.21
C ARG A 2 13.63 4.03 55.04
N THR A 3 13.71 3.52 53.80
CA THR A 3 12.74 2.55 53.18
C THR A 3 11.66 3.33 52.40
N THR A 4 11.17 3.03 51.19
CA THR A 4 11.40 2.00 50.16
C THR A 4 10.61 2.39 48.89
N THR A 5 11.21 2.07 47.76
CA THR A 5 10.77 1.61 46.43
C THR A 5 9.28 1.34 46.09
N ILE A 6 8.97 1.45 44.78
CA ILE A 6 8.31 0.48 43.86
C ILE A 6 7.14 1.01 43.01
N PHE A 7 7.26 0.63 41.74
CA PHE A 7 6.41 0.74 40.58
C PHE A 7 5.03 0.08 40.71
N PHE A 8 4.09 0.66 39.95
CA PHE A 8 2.79 0.17 39.48
C PHE A 8 2.49 -1.33 39.62
N ALA A 9 1.40 -1.65 40.35
CA ALA A 9 0.77 -2.97 40.38
C ALA A 9 -0.76 -2.90 40.16
N TRP A 10 -1.18 -3.47 39.02
CA TRP A 10 -2.29 -4.44 38.81
C TRP A 10 -3.76 -4.14 39.19
N SER A 11 -4.65 -4.23 38.20
CA SER A 11 -5.70 -5.29 38.13
C SER A 11 -6.32 -5.36 36.73
N LYS A 12 -5.94 -6.36 35.92
CA LYS A 12 -6.57 -6.64 34.62
C LYS A 12 -7.58 -7.79 34.76
N PRO A 13 -8.81 -7.67 34.22
CA PRO A 13 -9.73 -8.79 34.14
C PRO A 13 -9.30 -9.80 33.08
N LEU A 14 -9.54 -11.04 33.47
CA LEU A 14 -9.06 -12.31 32.97
C LEU A 14 -9.88 -12.78 31.75
N ASN A 15 -9.73 -12.19 30.55
CA ASN A 15 -10.23 -12.83 29.31
C ASN A 15 -9.75 -12.18 27.99
N PHE A 16 -8.45 -12.26 27.63
CA PHE A 16 -8.00 -11.83 26.29
C PHE A 16 -6.71 -12.53 25.83
N PHE A 17 -6.66 -13.86 25.93
CA PHE A 17 -5.58 -14.65 25.35
C PHE A 17 -6.16 -15.88 24.66
N PHE A 18 -6.82 -15.67 23.52
CA PHE A 18 -7.10 -16.75 22.57
C PHE A 18 -6.66 -16.31 21.17
N VAL A 19 -5.50 -16.82 20.78
CA VAL A 19 -5.08 -17.13 19.41
C VAL A 19 -5.10 -15.96 18.40
N SER A 20 -3.96 -15.30 18.25
CA SER A 20 -3.57 -14.65 16.99
C SER A 20 -2.08 -14.86 16.75
N LEU A 21 -1.71 -16.13 16.56
CA LEU A 21 -0.43 -16.55 15.97
C LEU A 21 -0.71 -17.41 14.72
N LEU A 22 -1.65 -16.98 13.88
CA LEU A 22 -1.84 -17.55 12.55
C LEU A 22 -1.20 -16.62 11.51
N LEU A 23 -0.01 -17.02 11.07
CA LEU A 23 0.53 -16.86 9.72
C LEU A 23 0.67 -15.41 9.18
N SER A 24 1.79 -14.77 9.51
CA SER A 24 2.44 -13.88 8.54
C SER A 24 3.23 -14.75 7.54
N LEU A 25 2.51 -15.43 6.64
CA LEU A 25 3.13 -15.97 5.44
C LEU A 25 3.51 -14.77 4.57
N PRO A 26 4.73 -14.70 4.00
CA PRO A 26 5.00 -13.73 2.95
C PRO A 26 3.97 -14.00 1.84
N GLN A 27 3.05 -13.06 1.66
CA GLN A 27 2.13 -13.12 0.55
C GLN A 27 3.00 -13.06 -0.70
N LEU A 28 2.97 -14.11 -1.53
CA LEU A 28 3.51 -14.03 -2.87
C LEU A 28 2.61 -13.06 -3.64
N VAL A 29 2.88 -11.76 -3.49
CA VAL A 29 2.26 -10.73 -4.33
C VAL A 29 2.90 -10.88 -5.70
N SER A 30 2.21 -11.59 -6.57
CA SER A 30 2.59 -11.60 -7.98
C SER A 30 2.13 -10.28 -8.58
N ALA A 31 3.05 -9.49 -9.12
CA ALA A 31 2.65 -8.40 -9.99
C ALA A 31 1.89 -9.00 -11.18
N GLN A 32 0.63 -8.59 -11.38
CA GLN A 32 -0.23 -9.11 -12.45
C GLN A 32 0.41 -8.94 -13.84
N SER A 33 1.37 -8.02 -13.98
CA SER A 33 2.34 -8.00 -15.07
C SER A 33 3.77 -7.97 -14.52
N PRO A 34 4.62 -8.96 -14.82
CA PRO A 34 6.04 -8.90 -14.46
C PRO A 34 6.83 -7.89 -15.31
N ASN A 35 6.25 -7.43 -16.43
CA ASN A 35 6.98 -6.64 -17.44
C ASN A 35 6.52 -5.19 -17.55
N ILE A 36 5.22 -4.90 -17.39
CA ILE A 36 4.70 -3.52 -17.40
C ILE A 36 4.65 -3.01 -15.98
N VAL A 37 5.41 -1.96 -15.69
CA VAL A 37 5.47 -1.31 -14.36
C VAL A 37 5.07 0.14 -14.46
N ILE A 38 4.61 0.72 -13.35
CA ILE A 38 4.47 2.17 -13.22
C ILE A 38 5.86 2.71 -12.84
N SER A 39 6.48 3.48 -13.73
CA SER A 39 7.80 4.07 -13.49
C SER A 39 7.72 5.45 -12.84
N GLN A 40 6.67 6.22 -13.13
CA GLN A 40 6.47 7.56 -12.60
C GLN A 40 4.99 7.86 -12.40
N VAL A 41 4.71 8.69 -11.40
CA VAL A 41 3.37 9.23 -11.14
C VAL A 41 3.53 10.70 -10.78
N TYR A 42 2.74 11.56 -11.44
CA TYR A 42 2.63 12.96 -11.12
C TYR A 42 1.15 13.32 -10.95
N THR A 43 0.77 13.79 -9.76
CA THR A 43 -0.63 14.11 -9.40
C THR A 43 -0.80 15.56 -8.93
N ALA A 44 0.16 16.42 -9.28
CA ALA A 44 0.14 17.83 -8.91
C ALA A 44 -0.07 18.74 -10.11
N GLY A 45 -0.50 18.17 -11.24
CA GLY A 45 -0.74 18.85 -12.50
C GLY A 45 -1.70 20.01 -12.35
N GLY A 46 -1.33 21.15 -12.93
CA GLY A 46 -2.22 22.32 -12.98
C GLY A 46 -2.32 23.12 -11.67
N ASN A 47 -1.62 22.70 -10.61
CA ASN A 47 -1.46 23.52 -9.41
C ASN A 47 -0.53 24.73 -9.67
N ALA A 48 -0.66 25.77 -8.86
CA ALA A 48 0.28 26.89 -8.89
C ALA A 48 1.71 26.40 -8.64
N ASN A 49 2.63 26.72 -9.54
CA ASN A 49 4.03 26.24 -9.55
C ASN A 49 4.22 24.74 -9.80
N ALA A 50 3.21 24.05 -10.34
CA ALA A 50 3.37 22.67 -10.80
C ALA A 50 4.41 22.60 -11.94
N ALA A 51 5.29 21.60 -11.87
CA ALA A 51 6.27 21.30 -12.91
C ALA A 51 5.61 20.89 -14.23
N TYR A 52 4.43 20.26 -14.15
CA TYR A 52 3.63 19.87 -15.31
C TYR A 52 2.22 20.44 -15.21
N ASN A 53 1.61 20.66 -16.37
CA ASN A 53 0.26 21.22 -16.45
C ASN A 53 -0.83 20.17 -16.22
N GLN A 54 -0.51 18.87 -16.39
CA GLN A 54 -1.45 17.77 -16.18
C GLN A 54 -0.88 16.71 -15.24
N ASP A 55 -1.79 15.96 -14.65
CA ASP A 55 -1.48 14.71 -13.98
C ASP A 55 -1.11 13.65 -15.02
N PHE A 56 -0.15 12.80 -14.69
CA PHE A 56 0.22 11.68 -15.55
C PHE A 56 0.66 10.47 -14.74
N VAL A 57 0.54 9.30 -15.38
CA VAL A 57 1.11 8.03 -14.94
C VAL A 57 1.91 7.48 -16.11
N GLU A 58 3.17 7.15 -15.88
CA GLU A 58 4.04 6.53 -16.88
C GLU A 58 4.05 5.01 -16.70
N LEU A 59 3.73 4.30 -17.79
CA LEU A 59 3.87 2.85 -17.87
C LEU A 59 5.13 2.51 -18.66
N PHE A 60 6.01 1.72 -18.05
CA PHE A 60 7.25 1.28 -18.64
C PHE A 60 7.24 -0.23 -18.90
N ASN A 61 7.51 -0.61 -20.15
CA ASN A 61 7.73 -2.00 -20.52
C ASN A 61 9.21 -2.37 -20.32
N ARG A 62 9.47 -3.20 -19.31
CA ARG A 62 10.81 -3.69 -18.97
C ARG A 62 11.28 -4.85 -19.86
N SER A 63 10.42 -5.37 -20.73
CA SER A 63 10.76 -6.46 -21.64
C SER A 63 11.28 -5.93 -22.98
N THR A 64 11.85 -6.84 -23.78
CA THR A 64 12.30 -6.55 -25.15
C THR A 64 11.22 -6.79 -26.20
N SER A 65 10.03 -7.23 -25.79
CA SER A 65 8.91 -7.58 -26.68
C SER A 65 7.73 -6.64 -26.47
N PRO A 66 6.94 -6.32 -27.52
CA PRO A 66 5.70 -5.57 -27.35
C PRO A 66 4.72 -6.31 -26.44
N VAL A 67 4.02 -5.56 -25.58
CA VAL A 67 2.96 -6.08 -24.70
C VAL A 67 1.66 -5.37 -25.05
N ALA A 68 0.63 -6.14 -25.38
CA ALA A 68 -0.71 -5.60 -25.61
C ALA A 68 -1.36 -5.23 -24.27
N ILE A 69 -1.80 -3.98 -24.15
CA ILE A 69 -2.47 -3.45 -22.95
C ILE A 69 -3.94 -3.10 -23.22
N THR A 70 -4.50 -3.61 -24.32
CA THR A 70 -5.90 -3.41 -24.68
C THR A 70 -6.80 -3.92 -23.56
N GLY A 71 -7.73 -3.08 -23.11
CA GLY A 71 -8.66 -3.41 -22.03
C GLY A 71 -8.10 -3.22 -20.62
N TRP A 72 -6.84 -2.81 -20.47
CA TRP A 72 -6.30 -2.46 -19.15
C TRP A 72 -6.90 -1.15 -18.65
N THR A 73 -7.10 -1.08 -17.33
CA THR A 73 -7.57 0.13 -16.65
C THR A 73 -6.57 0.53 -15.58
N ILE A 74 -6.31 1.84 -15.44
CA ILE A 74 -5.62 2.38 -14.27
C ILE A 74 -6.68 2.74 -13.24
N GLN A 75 -6.58 2.14 -12.05
CA GLN A 75 -7.42 2.51 -10.92
C GLN A 75 -6.61 3.38 -9.95
N TYR A 76 -7.17 4.53 -9.59
CA TYR A 76 -6.58 5.47 -8.65
C TYR A 76 -7.64 5.82 -7.61
N ALA A 77 -7.27 5.73 -6.34
CA ALA A 77 -8.14 6.00 -5.21
C ALA A 77 -7.37 6.69 -4.10
N SER A 78 -8.08 7.37 -3.20
CA SER A 78 -7.48 7.90 -1.97
C SER A 78 -7.03 6.77 -1.04
N ALA A 79 -6.31 7.12 0.02
CA ALA A 79 -5.86 6.14 1.02
C ALA A 79 -7.00 5.29 1.63
N THR A 80 -8.23 5.80 1.63
CA THR A 80 -9.44 5.11 2.12
C THR A 80 -10.43 4.79 1.01
N GLY A 81 -10.10 5.08 -0.24
CA GLY A 81 -10.99 4.85 -1.38
C GLY A 81 -11.06 3.36 -1.73
N VAL A 82 -12.25 2.92 -2.14
CA VAL A 82 -12.49 1.53 -2.55
C VAL A 82 -12.21 1.39 -4.05
N PHE A 83 -11.34 0.45 -4.41
CA PHE A 83 -11.12 0.05 -5.80
C PHE A 83 -12.31 -0.78 -6.29
N GLY A 84 -12.81 -0.50 -7.49
CA GLY A 84 -13.92 -1.27 -8.06
C GLY A 84 -13.49 -2.70 -8.34
N ASN A 85 -14.41 -3.67 -8.19
CA ASN A 85 -14.15 -5.10 -8.40
C ASN A 85 -13.89 -5.49 -9.88
N ASN A 86 -13.45 -4.56 -10.73
CA ASN A 86 -13.17 -4.79 -12.14
C ASN A 86 -11.76 -5.35 -12.36
N CYS A 87 -11.30 -6.22 -11.44
CA CYS A 87 -10.01 -6.90 -11.50
C CYS A 87 -10.10 -8.20 -12.29
#